data_AF-A0A1Q6QWB0-F1
#
_entry.id   AF-A0A1Q6QWB0-F1
#
_cell.length_a   1.000
_cell.length_b   1.000
_cell.length_c   1.000
_cell.angle_alpha   90.00
_cell.angle_beta   90.00
_cell.angle_gamma   90.00
#
_symmetry.space_group_name_H-M   'P 1'
#
loop_
_entity.id
_entity.type
_entity.pdbx_description
1 polymer ?
#
loop_
_entity_poly.entity_id
_entity_poly.type
_entity_poly.pdbx_seq_one_letter_code
_entity_poly.pdbx_strand_id
1 'polypeptide(L)'
;MAVYKEPKPTKNGRDWYFKFSYKDEFGATKQYRSKRYLTKKEASDAERMFLVTSTDKVEDNNMTSKDLYDEFRMHNDEIMKDATKYGYDNKEKFIECFYTVKLKDFNIMQFEQWKREINKLNISLRYKNDIYKFLKSILNFGVKWHNLNFQAVYNKMTKSQDPNERKKKCLIILMMSLKSLFLMKKT
;
A
#
# COMPACT_ATOMS: atom_id res chain seq x y z
N MET A 1 -22.22 8.58 -18.35
CA MET A 1 -23.05 7.53 -18.95
C MET A 1 -24.45 8.09 -19.21
N ALA A 2 -25.28 7.40 -19.99
CA ALA A 2 -26.61 7.87 -20.35
C ALA A 2 -27.65 6.84 -19.94
N VAL A 3 -28.79 7.32 -19.44
CA VAL A 3 -30.00 6.53 -19.18
C VAL A 3 -30.85 6.53 -20.45
N TYR A 4 -31.26 5.35 -20.89
CA TYR A 4 -31.98 5.12 -22.13
C TYR A 4 -33.42 4.67 -21.84
N LYS A 5 -34.32 4.95 -22.79
CA LYS A 5 -35.71 4.52 -22.76
C LYS A 5 -35.95 3.56 -23.92
N GLU A 6 -36.51 2.38 -23.65
CA GLU A 6 -36.97 1.50 -24.71
C GLU A 6 -38.33 1.96 -25.29
N PRO A 7 -38.55 1.76 -26.59
CA PRO A 7 -39.84 2.07 -27.22
C PRO A 7 -40.95 1.10 -26.81
N LYS A 8 -40.61 -0.12 -26.36
CA LYS A 8 -41.56 -1.15 -25.91
C LYS A 8 -41.47 -1.34 -24.39
N PRO A 9 -42.47 -0.89 -23.61
CA PRO A 9 -42.49 -1.11 -22.17
C PRO A 9 -42.71 -2.59 -21.85
N THR A 10 -42.17 -3.04 -20.72
CA THR A 10 -42.50 -4.37 -20.17
C THR A 10 -43.97 -4.41 -19.74
N LYS A 11 -44.54 -5.61 -19.52
CA LYS A 11 -45.92 -5.82 -19.03
C LYS A 11 -46.30 -4.95 -17.81
N ASN A 12 -45.31 -4.54 -17.01
CA ASN A 12 -45.46 -3.69 -15.82
C ASN A 12 -45.09 -2.21 -16.05
N GLY A 13 -45.02 -1.73 -17.30
CA GLY A 13 -44.76 -0.32 -17.63
C GLY A 13 -43.30 0.14 -17.52
N ARG A 14 -42.35 -0.76 -17.21
CA ARG A 14 -40.92 -0.41 -17.05
C ARG A 14 -40.22 -0.34 -18.40
N ASP A 15 -39.56 0.78 -18.69
CA ASP A 15 -38.92 1.05 -19.97
C ASP A 15 -37.55 1.78 -19.86
N TRP A 16 -37.15 2.21 -18.67
CA TRP A 16 -35.87 2.91 -18.45
C TRP A 16 -34.75 1.96 -18.05
N TYR A 17 -33.54 2.14 -18.59
CA TYR A 17 -32.37 1.35 -18.21
C TYR A 17 -31.07 2.12 -18.45
N PHE A 18 -29.98 1.71 -17.83
CA PHE A 18 -28.64 2.23 -18.14
C PHE A 18 -27.77 1.12 -18.75
N LYS A 19 -26.80 1.53 -19.59
CA LYS A 19 -25.81 0.63 -20.18
C LYS A 19 -24.45 1.31 -20.24
N PHE A 20 -23.40 0.52 -20.16
CA PHE A 20 -22.03 1.00 -20.36
C PHE A 20 -21.12 -0.08 -20.93
N SER A 21 -20.07 0.37 -21.59
CA SER A 21 -19.01 -0.50 -22.09
C SER A 21 -17.85 -0.47 -21.12
N TYR A 22 -17.31 -1.64 -20.78
CA TYR A 22 -16.10 -1.77 -19.97
C TYR A 22 -15.13 -2.73 -20.65
N LYS A 23 -13.84 -2.56 -20.38
CA LYS A 23 -12.81 -3.53 -20.77
C LYS A 23 -12.68 -4.55 -19.66
N ASP A 24 -12.68 -5.82 -20.01
CA ASP A 24 -12.35 -6.87 -19.04
C ASP A 24 -10.84 -6.95 -18.77
N GLU A 25 -10.46 -7.82 -17.84
CA GLU A 25 -9.08 -8.08 -17.43
C GLU A 25 -8.17 -8.53 -18.60
N PHE A 26 -8.76 -8.96 -19.72
CA PHE A 26 -8.06 -9.41 -20.94
C PHE A 26 -8.16 -8.40 -22.09
N GLY A 27 -8.71 -7.21 -21.84
CA GLY A 27 -8.82 -6.12 -22.81
C GLY A 27 -10.00 -6.23 -23.78
N ALA A 28 -10.85 -7.25 -23.64
CA ALA A 28 -12.05 -7.39 -24.46
C ALA A 28 -13.13 -6.38 -24.02
N THR A 29 -13.77 -5.71 -24.99
CA THR A 29 -14.84 -4.76 -24.68
C THR A 29 -16.15 -5.50 -24.47
N LYS A 30 -16.68 -5.46 -23.25
CA LYS A 30 -17.97 -6.03 -22.88
C LYS A 30 -18.98 -4.90 -22.62
N GLN A 31 -20.26 -5.18 -22.89
CA GLN A 31 -21.34 -4.25 -22.62
C GLN A 31 -22.18 -4.76 -21.46
N TYR A 32 -22.31 -3.96 -20.41
CA TYR A 32 -23.24 -4.21 -19.32
C TYR A 32 -24.56 -3.49 -19.58
N ARG A 33 -25.67 -4.19 -19.27
CA ARG A 33 -27.02 -3.65 -19.36
C ARG A 33 -27.79 -3.95 -18.08
N SER A 34 -28.30 -2.91 -17.43
CA SER A 34 -29.08 -3.06 -16.19
C SER A 34 -30.46 -3.68 -16.43
N LYS A 35 -31.12 -4.08 -15.34
CA LYS A 35 -32.58 -4.29 -15.32
C LYS A 35 -33.34 -3.00 -15.70
N ARG A 36 -34.62 -3.15 -16.04
CA ARG A 36 -35.51 -2.03 -16.41
C ARG A 36 -36.21 -1.45 -15.19
N TYR A 37 -36.30 -0.12 -15.15
CA TYR A 37 -36.90 0.70 -14.10
C TYR A 37 -38.14 1.42 -14.63
N LEU A 38 -39.01 1.84 -13.71
CA LEU A 38 -40.27 2.48 -14.08
C LEU A 38 -40.07 3.95 -14.45
N THR A 39 -39.12 4.62 -13.80
CA THR A 39 -38.85 6.04 -14.02
C THR A 39 -37.39 6.30 -14.38
N LYS A 40 -37.15 7.39 -15.13
CA LYS A 40 -35.81 7.87 -15.43
C LYS A 40 -35.00 8.18 -14.17
N LYS A 41 -35.66 8.68 -13.13
CA LYS A 41 -35.05 9.00 -11.83
C LYS A 41 -34.55 7.73 -11.14
N GLU A 42 -35.39 6.72 -11.04
CA GLU A 42 -35.03 5.42 -10.46
C GLU A 42 -33.87 4.75 -11.21
N ALA A 43 -33.86 4.83 -12.54
CA ALA A 43 -32.74 4.34 -13.35
C ALA A 43 -31.43 5.12 -13.12
N SER A 44 -31.51 6.43 -12.92
CA SER A 44 -30.33 7.28 -12.63
C SER A 44 -29.82 7.10 -11.20
N ASP A 45 -30.72 6.92 -10.23
CA ASP A 45 -30.33 6.61 -8.85
C ASP A 45 -29.68 5.21 -8.77
N ALA A 46 -30.22 4.23 -9.51
CA ALA A 46 -29.62 2.91 -9.63
C ALA A 46 -28.28 2.93 -10.38
N GLU A 47 -28.11 3.77 -11.40
CA GLU A 47 -26.82 4.01 -12.06
C GLU A 47 -25.80 4.59 -11.06
N ARG A 48 -26.19 5.59 -10.25
CA ARG A 48 -25.31 6.16 -9.22
C ARG A 48 -24.92 5.13 -8.17
N MET A 49 -25.87 4.34 -7.67
CA MET A 49 -25.57 3.26 -6.73
C MET A 49 -24.66 2.21 -7.36
N PHE A 50 -24.94 1.82 -8.61
CA PHE A 50 -24.09 0.87 -9.34
C PHE A 50 -22.67 1.41 -9.52
N LEU A 51 -22.50 2.69 -9.85
CA LEU A 51 -21.17 3.31 -9.91
C LEU A 51 -20.47 3.27 -8.55
N VAL A 52 -21.15 3.62 -7.46
CA VAL A 52 -20.56 3.55 -6.11
C VAL A 52 -20.15 2.13 -5.73
N THR A 53 -20.92 1.12 -6.13
CA THR A 53 -20.62 -0.29 -5.85
C THR A 53 -19.62 -0.91 -6.82
N SER A 54 -19.53 -0.43 -8.07
CA SER A 54 -18.68 -0.98 -9.14
C SER A 54 -17.42 -0.17 -9.43
N THR A 55 -17.25 1.00 -8.83
CA THR A 55 -15.91 1.57 -8.65
C THR A 55 -15.19 0.74 -7.60
N ASP A 56 -14.65 -0.40 -8.01
CA ASP A 56 -13.38 -0.86 -7.48
C ASP A 56 -12.41 0.33 -7.60
N LYS A 57 -12.03 0.91 -6.46
CA LYS A 57 -11.37 2.22 -6.24
C LYS A 57 -12.28 3.41 -5.91
N VAL A 58 -13.37 3.20 -5.17
CA VAL A 58 -13.50 4.06 -3.99
C VAL A 58 -12.28 3.73 -3.14
N GLU A 59 -11.43 4.71 -2.85
CA GLU A 59 -10.43 4.57 -1.78
C GLU A 59 -11.14 3.85 -0.63
N ASP A 60 -10.82 2.58 -0.37
CA ASP A 60 -11.40 1.88 0.77
C ASP A 60 -10.76 2.50 2.01
N ASN A 61 -11.31 3.66 2.37
CA ASN A 61 -10.83 4.60 3.36
C ASN A 61 -11.02 4.03 4.78
N ASN A 62 -11.39 2.75 4.90
CA ASN A 62 -11.52 2.03 6.15
C ASN A 62 -10.58 0.84 6.28
N MET A 63 -9.77 0.51 5.26
CA MET A 63 -8.77 -0.54 5.38
C MET A 63 -7.82 -0.25 6.56
N THR A 64 -7.71 -1.22 7.46
CA THR A 64 -6.80 -1.13 8.60
C THR A 64 -5.39 -1.57 8.20
N SER A 65 -4.40 -1.17 8.98
CA SER A 65 -3.03 -1.63 8.73
C SER A 65 -2.89 -3.15 8.90
N LYS A 66 -3.80 -3.79 9.66
CA LYS A 66 -3.87 -5.24 9.78
C LYS A 66 -4.33 -5.90 8.49
N ASP A 67 -5.41 -5.40 7.88
CA ASP A 67 -5.93 -5.94 6.63
C ASP A 67 -4.85 -5.91 5.53
N LEU A 68 -4.12 -4.78 5.44
CA LEU A 68 -3.00 -4.65 4.51
C LEU A 68 -1.85 -5.63 4.81
N TYR A 69 -1.59 -5.89 6.09
CA TYR A 69 -0.57 -6.86 6.50
C TYR A 69 -0.98 -8.28 6.12
N ASP A 70 -2.22 -8.68 6.40
CA ASP A 70 -2.73 -10.01 6.09
C ASP A 70 -2.68 -10.26 4.57
N GLU A 71 -3.10 -9.29 3.76
CA GLU A 71 -2.98 -9.36 2.29
C GLU A 71 -1.51 -9.42 1.83
N PHE A 72 -0.63 -8.62 2.45
CA PHE A 72 0.80 -8.68 2.18
C PHE A 72 1.37 -10.08 2.49
N ARG A 73 0.95 -10.74 3.59
CA ARG A 73 1.40 -12.09 3.94
C ARG A 73 0.84 -13.11 2.95
N MET A 74 -0.45 -13.07 2.64
CA MET A 74 -1.08 -13.98 1.67
C MET A 74 -0.37 -13.94 0.31
N HIS A 75 -0.10 -12.74 -0.21
CA HIS A 75 0.56 -12.59 -1.51
C HIS A 75 2.03 -12.99 -1.49
N ASN A 76 2.79 -12.56 -0.48
CA ASN A 76 4.24 -12.80 -0.47
C ASN A 76 4.61 -14.21 -0.01
N ASP A 77 3.80 -14.86 0.84
CA ASP A 77 4.13 -16.20 1.35
C ASP A 77 4.01 -17.29 0.28
N GLU A 78 3.18 -17.07 -0.74
CA GLU A 78 3.14 -17.96 -1.90
C GLU A 78 4.44 -17.90 -2.72
N ILE A 79 5.10 -16.74 -2.75
CA ILE A 79 6.25 -16.45 -3.62
C ILE A 79 7.59 -16.65 -2.88
N MET A 80 7.61 -16.44 -1.56
CA MET A 80 8.85 -16.36 -0.78
C MET A 80 9.33 -17.70 -0.23
N LYS A 81 10.65 -17.82 -0.12
CA LYS A 81 11.32 -18.93 0.59
C LYS A 81 10.97 -18.90 2.09
N ASP A 82 10.87 -20.07 2.70
CA ASP A 82 10.46 -20.22 4.11
C ASP A 82 11.38 -19.47 5.10
N ALA A 83 12.69 -19.42 4.85
CA ALA A 83 13.62 -18.63 5.67
C ALA A 83 13.28 -17.13 5.69
N THR A 84 12.67 -16.61 4.62
CA THR A 84 12.23 -15.20 4.54
C THR A 84 10.96 -15.00 5.35
N LYS A 85 10.02 -15.96 5.28
CA LYS A 85 8.78 -15.96 6.08
C LYS A 85 9.09 -15.93 7.57
N TYR A 86 9.95 -16.85 8.02
CA TYR A 86 10.44 -16.87 9.41
C TYR A 86 11.10 -15.56 9.81
N GLY A 87 11.81 -14.92 8.88
CA GLY A 87 12.36 -13.59 9.07
C GLY A 87 11.30 -12.52 9.32
N TYR A 88 10.15 -12.59 8.66
CA TYR A 88 9.03 -11.66 8.84
C TYR A 88 8.26 -11.90 10.12
N ASP A 89 7.97 -13.16 10.47
CA ASP A 89 7.29 -13.52 11.71
C ASP A 89 8.05 -12.96 12.94
N ASN A 90 9.38 -13.03 12.93
CA ASN A 90 10.21 -12.44 13.99
C ASN A 90 10.12 -10.92 14.10
N LYS A 91 9.74 -10.24 13.01
CA LYS A 91 9.63 -8.77 12.95
C LYS A 91 8.20 -8.28 13.18
N GLU A 92 7.21 -9.17 13.08
CA GLU A 92 5.79 -8.85 13.19
C GLU A 92 5.44 -8.15 14.51
N LYS A 93 5.93 -8.68 15.62
CA LYS A 93 5.75 -8.09 16.97
C LYS A 93 6.13 -6.62 17.11
N PHE A 94 7.00 -6.11 16.22
CA PHE A 94 7.40 -4.72 16.23
C PHE A 94 6.45 -3.80 15.45
N ILE A 95 5.57 -4.35 14.60
CA ILE A 95 4.63 -3.59 13.77
C ILE A 95 3.17 -3.79 14.17
N GLU A 96 2.85 -4.81 14.99
CA GLU A 96 1.50 -5.10 15.51
C GLU A 96 0.81 -3.87 16.12
N CYS A 97 1.56 -2.94 16.72
CA CYS A 97 1.02 -1.70 17.28
C CYS A 97 0.27 -0.82 16.25
N PHE A 98 0.47 -1.04 14.94
CA PHE A 98 -0.24 -0.34 13.88
C PHE A 98 -1.53 -1.03 13.45
N TYR A 99 -1.80 -2.28 13.85
CA TYR A 99 -2.92 -3.08 13.34
C TYR A 99 -4.29 -2.43 13.56
N THR A 100 -4.46 -1.69 14.67
CA THR A 100 -5.69 -0.97 14.96
C THR A 100 -5.81 0.37 14.23
N VAL A 101 -4.74 0.84 13.60
CA VAL A 101 -4.68 2.13 12.90
C VAL A 101 -5.22 1.95 11.48
N LYS A 102 -6.19 2.79 11.12
CA LYS A 102 -6.66 2.91 9.73
C LYS A 102 -5.57 3.52 8.86
N LEU A 103 -5.40 3.01 7.65
CA LEU A 103 -4.32 3.45 6.75
C LEU A 103 -4.42 4.93 6.37
N LYS A 104 -5.64 5.47 6.26
CA LYS A 104 -5.88 6.91 6.04
C LYS A 104 -5.40 7.80 7.19
N ASP A 105 -5.42 7.27 8.41
CA ASP A 105 -5.08 8.01 9.62
C ASP A 105 -3.58 7.85 9.94
N PHE A 106 -2.88 7.01 9.16
CA PHE A 106 -1.46 6.77 9.30
C PHE A 106 -0.66 8.04 9.00
N ASN A 107 -0.02 8.57 10.04
CA ASN A 107 0.69 9.84 9.97
C ASN A 107 2.15 9.72 10.42
N ILE A 108 2.92 10.77 10.13
CA ILE A 108 4.35 10.81 10.48
C ILE A 108 4.59 10.78 11.99
N MET A 109 3.68 11.32 12.80
CA MET A 109 3.84 11.34 14.26
C MET A 109 3.75 9.93 14.86
N GLN A 110 2.86 9.09 14.34
CA GLN A 110 2.76 7.68 14.71
C GLN A 110 4.05 6.93 14.35
N PHE A 111 4.60 7.17 13.15
CA PHE A 111 5.89 6.61 12.77
C PHE A 111 7.04 7.07 13.68
N GLU A 112 7.11 8.36 14.01
CA GLU A 112 8.15 8.88 14.90
C GLU A 112 8.04 8.31 16.31
N GLN A 113 6.81 8.20 16.83
CA GLN A 113 6.55 7.60 18.13
C GLN A 113 7.00 6.14 18.14
N TRP A 114 6.58 5.37 17.14
CA TRP A 114 7.04 4.00 16.96
C TRP A 114 8.57 3.90 16.87
N LYS A 115 9.21 4.77 16.09
CA LYS A 115 10.66 4.82 15.95
C LYS A 115 11.36 5.10 17.28
N ARG A 116 10.78 5.97 18.13
CA ARG A 116 11.28 6.21 19.49
C ARG A 116 11.21 4.95 20.34
N GLU A 117 10.09 4.24 20.32
CA GLU A 117 9.95 2.98 21.06
C GLU A 117 10.93 1.91 20.59
N ILE A 118 11.08 1.70 19.27
CA ILE A 118 12.07 0.77 18.71
C ILE A 118 13.50 1.18 19.08
N ASN A 119 13.80 2.48 19.17
CA ASN A 119 15.12 2.94 19.55
C ASN A 119 15.44 2.72 21.04
N LYS A 120 14.44 2.70 21.93
CA LYS A 120 14.63 2.36 23.35
C LYS A 120 14.99 0.88 23.56
N LEU A 121 14.60 0.01 22.64
CA LEU A 121 14.92 -1.41 22.72
C LEU A 121 16.43 -1.66 22.61
N ASN A 122 16.93 -2.59 23.43
CA ASN A 122 18.32 -3.06 23.39
C ASN A 122 18.56 -4.07 22.26
N ILE A 123 18.36 -3.64 21.03
CA ILE A 123 18.58 -4.42 19.80
C ILE A 123 19.58 -3.70 18.90
N SER A 124 20.29 -4.46 18.06
CA SER A 124 21.31 -3.89 17.18
C SER A 124 20.73 -2.86 16.20
N LEU A 125 21.51 -1.83 15.88
CA LEU A 125 21.12 -0.80 14.90
C LEU A 125 20.77 -1.41 13.54
N ARG A 126 21.51 -2.44 13.13
CA ARG A 126 21.23 -3.21 11.91
C ARG A 126 19.82 -3.79 11.95
N TYR A 127 19.47 -4.45 13.05
CA TYR A 127 18.15 -5.07 13.20
C TYR A 127 17.03 -4.03 13.26
N LYS A 128 17.21 -2.89 13.96
CA LYS A 128 16.27 -1.74 13.92
C LYS A 128 16.01 -1.28 12.48
N ASN A 129 17.06 -1.17 11.68
CA ASN A 129 16.95 -0.76 10.29
C ASN A 129 16.34 -1.83 9.38
N ASP A 130 16.46 -3.11 9.72
CA ASP A 130 15.81 -4.20 9.00
C ASP A 130 14.30 -4.27 9.35
N ILE A 131 13.90 -4.00 10.59
CA ILE A 131 12.49 -3.78 10.97
C ILE A 131 11.91 -2.59 10.22
N TYR A 132 12.65 -1.47 10.14
CA TYR A 132 12.22 -0.31 9.34
C TYR A 132 12.01 -0.64 7.86
N LYS A 133 12.91 -1.43 7.24
CA LYS A 133 12.73 -1.87 5.84
C LYS A 133 11.48 -2.74 5.68
N PHE A 134 11.20 -3.59 6.67
CA PHE A 134 10.02 -4.45 6.67
C PHE A 134 8.71 -3.65 6.74
N LEU A 135 8.62 -2.66 7.64
CA LEU A 135 7.49 -1.73 7.66
C LEU A 135 7.34 -1.00 6.30
N LYS A 136 8.46 -0.54 5.73
CA LYS A 136 8.46 0.11 4.42
C LYS A 136 7.99 -0.81 3.29
N SER A 137 8.28 -2.12 3.32
CA SER A 137 7.80 -3.05 2.29
C SER A 137 6.29 -3.25 2.34
N ILE A 138 5.69 -3.28 3.54
CA ILE A 138 4.24 -3.39 3.72
C ILE A 138 3.55 -2.13 3.18
N LEU A 139 4.05 -0.93 3.54
CA LEU A 139 3.49 0.31 3.01
C LEU A 139 3.65 0.42 1.49
N ASN A 140 4.77 -0.05 0.92
CA ASN A 140 4.98 -0.07 -0.53
C ASN A 140 4.00 -1.00 -1.24
N PHE A 141 3.63 -2.13 -0.61
CA PHE A 141 2.58 -3.01 -1.10
C PHE A 141 1.23 -2.26 -1.14
N GLY A 142 0.89 -1.53 -0.08
CA GLY A 142 -0.29 -0.67 -0.02
C GLY A 142 -0.36 0.37 -1.14
N VAL A 143 0.76 1.03 -1.46
CA VAL A 143 0.83 1.98 -2.59
C VAL A 143 0.58 1.26 -3.92
N LYS A 144 1.19 0.09 -4.13
CA LYS A 144 1.14 -0.61 -5.43
C LYS A 144 -0.22 -1.26 -5.70
N TRP A 145 -0.81 -1.90 -4.71
CA TRP A 145 -2.01 -2.72 -4.88
C TRP A 145 -3.30 -1.95 -4.57
N HIS A 146 -3.26 -1.06 -3.57
CA HIS A 146 -4.44 -0.30 -3.12
C HIS A 146 -4.39 1.18 -3.51
N ASN A 147 -3.35 1.61 -4.26
CA ASN A 147 -3.17 3.00 -4.70
C ASN A 147 -3.18 4.02 -3.54
N LEU A 148 -2.71 3.62 -2.36
CA LEU A 148 -2.67 4.46 -1.17
C LEU A 148 -1.60 5.55 -1.30
N ASN A 149 -1.89 6.75 -0.78
CA ASN A 149 -0.96 7.88 -0.83
C ASN A 149 -0.23 8.11 0.50
N PHE A 150 0.98 7.57 0.61
CA PHE A 150 1.88 7.78 1.76
C PHE A 150 3.03 8.76 1.49
N GLN A 151 2.96 9.55 0.41
CA GLN A 151 4.08 10.39 -0.05
C GLN A 151 4.58 11.36 1.02
N ALA A 152 3.66 11.99 1.76
CA ALA A 152 3.98 12.92 2.83
C ALA A 152 4.73 12.26 4.00
N VAL A 153 4.43 10.99 4.30
CA VAL A 153 5.09 10.21 5.35
C VAL A 153 6.44 9.70 4.87
N TYR A 154 6.52 9.17 3.64
CA TYR A 154 7.76 8.63 3.08
C TYR A 154 8.89 9.65 3.04
N ASN A 155 8.59 10.89 2.67
CA ASN A 155 9.59 11.95 2.60
C ASN A 155 10.25 12.25 3.95
N LYS A 156 9.56 11.93 5.06
CA LYS A 156 10.01 12.20 6.43
C LYS A 156 10.47 10.94 7.16
N MET A 157 10.16 9.75 6.64
CA MET A 157 10.62 8.47 7.19
C MET A 157 12.13 8.31 7.01
N THR A 158 12.85 8.38 8.13
CA THR A 158 14.31 8.20 8.17
C THR A 158 14.71 6.96 8.94
N LYS A 159 15.80 6.33 8.52
CA LYS A 159 16.46 5.23 9.24
C LYS A 159 16.93 5.66 10.63
N SER A 160 17.10 4.71 11.55
CA SER A 160 17.81 4.99 12.80
C SER A 160 19.30 5.15 12.49
N GLN A 161 19.93 6.14 13.13
CA GLN A 161 21.34 6.46 12.95
C GLN A 161 22.05 6.43 14.30
N ASP A 162 23.21 5.79 14.33
CA ASP A 162 24.17 5.92 15.43
C ASP A 162 25.23 6.97 15.03
N PRO A 163 25.37 8.08 15.79
CA PRO A 163 26.40 9.10 15.53
C PRO A 163 27.83 8.52 15.48
N ASN A 164 28.10 7.46 16.24
CA ASN A 164 29.42 6.83 16.33
C ASN A 164 29.69 5.88 15.18
N GLU A 165 28.67 5.25 14.56
CA GLU A 165 28.86 4.45 13.34
C GLU A 165 29.21 5.31 12.12
N ARG A 166 28.62 6.51 12.00
CA ARG A 166 28.97 7.46 10.93
C ARG A 166 30.47 7.80 10.97
N LYS A 167 31.01 8.05 12.16
CA LYS A 167 32.44 8.32 12.37
C LYS A 167 33.31 7.12 11.94
N LYS A 168 32.91 5.89 12.30
CA LYS A 168 33.62 4.66 11.89
C LYS A 168 33.66 4.46 10.37
N LYS A 169 32.54 4.67 9.67
CA LYS A 169 32.50 4.57 8.20
C LYS A 169 33.38 5.62 7.52
N CYS A 170 33.34 6.87 7.97
CA CYS A 170 34.24 7.91 7.46
C CYS A 170 35.72 7.58 7.70
N LEU A 171 36.07 7.05 8.88
CA LEU A 171 37.42 6.60 9.20
C LEU A 171 37.89 5.47 8.27
N ILE A 172 37.05 4.45 8.03
CA ILE A 172 37.39 3.34 7.13
C ILE A 172 37.62 3.83 5.70
N ILE A 173 36.74 4.71 5.18
CA ILE A 173 36.88 5.28 3.83
C ILE A 173 38.18 6.10 3.72
N LEU A 174 38.48 6.92 4.73
CA LEU A 174 39.72 7.70 4.78
C LEU A 174 40.95 6.79 4.81
N MET A 175 40.93 5.72 5.61
CA MET A 175 42.02 4.74 5.68
C MET A 175 42.22 3.99 4.35
N MET A 176 41.14 3.63 3.66
CA MET A 176 41.21 2.99 2.33
C MET A 176 41.78 3.94 1.27
N SER A 177 41.37 5.21 1.30
CA SER A 177 41.89 6.25 0.40
C SER A 177 43.38 6.55 0.66
N LEU A 178 43.80 6.66 1.93
CA LEU A 178 45.19 6.86 2.31
C LEU A 178 46.09 5.67 1.92
N LYS A 179 45.60 4.43 2.07
CA LYS A 179 46.33 3.23 1.60
C LYS A 179 46.52 3.23 0.08
N SER A 180 45.50 3.58 -0.68
CA SER A 180 45.57 3.72 -2.14
C SER A 180 46.59 4.80 -2.56
N LEU A 181 46.59 5.94 -1.88
CA LEU A 181 47.54 7.03 -2.15
C LEU A 181 49.00 6.63 -1.83
N PHE A 182 49.19 5.84 -0.78
CA PHE A 182 50.51 5.36 -0.37
C PHE A 182 51.06 4.29 -1.33
N LEU A 183 50.19 3.47 -1.92
CA LEU A 183 50.56 2.49 -2.94
C LEU A 183 50.97 3.17 -4.25
N MET A 184 50.30 4.24 -4.67
CA MET A 184 50.67 5.01 -5.87
C MET A 184 51.99 5.79 -5.75
N LYS A 185 52.45 6.11 -4.54
CA LYS A 185 53.72 6.81 -4.30
C LYS A 185 54.94 5.87 -4.20
N LYS A 186 54.72 4.56 -4.21
CA LYS A 186 55.78 3.52 -4.11
C LYS A 186 56.10 2.83 -5.45
N THR A 187 55.42 3.22 -6.52
CA THR A 187 55.68 2.83 -7.92
C THR A 187 56.32 3.99 -8.64
#